data_AF-A0A952PBB8-F1
#
_entry.id   AF-A0A952PBB8-F1
#
_cell.length_a   1.000
_cell.length_b   1.000
_cell.length_c   1.000
_cell.angle_alpha   90.00
_cell.angle_beta   90.00
_cell.angle_gamma   90.00
#
_symmetry.space_group_name_H-M   'P 1'
#
loop_
_entity.id
_entity.type
_entity.pdbx_description
1 polymer ?
#
loop_
_entity_poly.entity_id
_entity_poly.type
_entity_poly.pdbx_seq_one_letter_code
_entity_poly.pdbx_strand_id
1 'polypeptide(L)' 'MKVLQIQLSDDKLKLIEDLANINKLSIENFISDAISNNIDYFKHYNYFEKRFKDKTKEDFLRVLSQVPDVEPPEYDRL' A
#
# COMPACT_ATOMS: atom_id res chain seq x y z
N MET A 1 22.09 -12.64 6.58
CA MET A 1 21.56 -11.95 5.38
C MET A 1 21.52 -12.94 4.22
N LYS A 2 20.42 -13.00 3.46
CA LYS A 2 20.37 -13.75 2.18
C LYS A 2 20.41 -12.72 1.04
N VAL A 3 21.15 -13.02 -0.02
CA VAL A 3 21.27 -12.17 -1.21
C VAL A 3 20.38 -12.73 -2.31
N LEU A 4 19.57 -11.87 -2.93
CA LEU A 4 18.74 -12.20 -4.08
C LEU A 4 19.34 -11.52 -5.32
N GLN A 5 19.67 -12.31 -6.34
CA GLN A 5 20.11 -11.79 -7.64
C GLN A 5 18.98 -11.93 -8.65
N ILE A 6 18.67 -10.85 -9.35
CA ILE A 6 17.53 -10.76 -10.27
C ILE A 6 18.01 -10.07 -11.54
N GLN A 7 17.57 -10.57 -12.70
CA GLN A 7 17.77 -9.88 -13.97
C GLN A 7 16.52 -9.08 -14.32
N LEU A 8 16.73 -7.81 -14.68
CA LEU A 8 15.68 -6.89 -15.11
C LEU A 8 16.04 -6.33 -16.48
N SER A 9 15.03 -6.06 -17.30
CA SER A 9 15.23 -5.27 -18.52
C SER A 9 15.55 -3.83 -18.15
N ASP A 10 16.35 -3.15 -18.99
CA ASP A 10 16.80 -1.77 -18.75
C ASP A 10 15.63 -0.82 -18.46
N ASP A 11 14.53 -0.94 -19.22
CA ASP A 11 13.32 -0.12 -19.02
C ASP A 11 12.72 -0.28 -17.62
N LYS A 12 12.75 -1.50 -17.05
CA LYS A 12 12.24 -1.77 -15.71
C LYS A 12 13.16 -1.25 -14.64
N LEU A 13 14.48 -1.38 -14.84
CA LEU A 13 15.46 -0.83 -13.91
C LEU A 13 15.32 0.69 -13.82
N LYS A 14 15.21 1.37 -14.98
CA LYS A 14 15.01 2.82 -15.03
C LYS A 14 13.73 3.27 -14.31
N LEU A 15 12.63 2.54 -14.52
CA LEU A 15 11.39 2.84 -13.80
C LEU A 15 11.53 2.68 -12.28
N ILE A 16 12.25 1.65 -11.81
CA ILE A 16 12.52 1.45 -10.39
C ILE A 16 13.37 2.59 -9.83
N GLU A 17 14.40 3.04 -10.57
CA GLU A 17 15.24 4.17 -10.19
C GLU A 17 14.42 5.45 -10.04
N ASP A 18 13.57 5.76 -11.02
CA ASP A 18 12.69 6.93 -10.99
C ASP A 18 11.75 6.90 -9.79
N LEU A 19 11.12 5.74 -9.53
CA LEU A 19 10.22 5.58 -8.39
C LEU A 19 10.95 5.64 -7.05
N ALA A 20 12.13 5.05 -6.92
CA ALA A 20 12.95 5.12 -5.71
C ALA A 20 13.34 6.58 -5.41
N ASN A 21 13.72 7.34 -6.43
CA ASN A 21 14.05 8.76 -6.31
C ASN A 21 12.85 9.61 -5.84
N ILE A 22 11.67 9.40 -6.42
CA ILE A 22 10.43 10.09 -6.01
C ILE A 22 10.14 9.82 -4.53
N ASN A 23 10.34 8.58 -4.07
CA ASN A 23 10.09 8.17 -2.69
C ASN A 23 11.27 8.46 -1.74
N LYS A 24 12.38 9.02 -2.26
CA LYS A 24 13.62 9.28 -1.50
C LYS A 24 14.19 8.04 -0.80
N LEU A 25 14.10 6.89 -1.47
CA LEU A 25 14.61 5.60 -1.00
C LEU A 25 15.80 5.15 -1.87
N SER A 26 16.67 4.30 -1.31
CA SER A 26 17.60 3.54 -2.16
C SER A 26 16.82 2.52 -2.98
N ILE A 27 17.39 2.08 -4.11
CA ILE A 27 16.78 1.06 -4.98
C ILE A 27 16.47 -0.22 -4.19
N GLU A 28 17.39 -0.64 -3.31
CA GLU A 28 17.26 -1.85 -2.49
C GLU A 28 16.10 -1.73 -1.50
N ASN A 29 16.00 -0.59 -0.81
CA ASN A 29 14.92 -0.35 0.14
C ASN A 29 13.57 -0.27 -0.57
N PHE A 30 13.52 0.42 -1.71
CA PHE A 30 12.32 0.50 -2.53
C PHE A 30 11.86 -0.90 -2.98
N ILE A 31 12.77 -1.74 -3.47
CA ILE A 31 12.45 -3.11 -3.88
C ILE A 31 12.01 -3.96 -2.68
N SER A 32 12.69 -3.83 -1.53
CA SER A 32 12.34 -4.55 -0.31
C SER A 32 10.92 -4.21 0.17
N ASP A 33 10.57 -2.93 0.17
CA ASP A 33 9.25 -2.44 0.56
C ASP A 33 8.18 -2.90 -0.44
N ALA A 34 8.45 -2.79 -1.74
CA ALA A 34 7.54 -3.22 -2.79
C ALA A 34 7.25 -4.74 -2.72
N ILE A 35 8.26 -5.56 -2.46
CA ILE A 35 8.11 -7.00 -2.26
C ILE A 35 7.29 -7.29 -1.00
N SER A 36 7.58 -6.61 0.10
CA SER A 36 6.85 -6.79 1.37
C SER A 36 5.37 -6.46 1.19
N ASN A 37 5.06 -5.33 0.55
CA ASN A 37 3.70 -4.93 0.22
C ASN A 37 2.99 -5.94 -0.69
N ASN A 38 3.69 -6.49 -1.70
CA ASN A 38 3.11 -7.54 -2.56
C ASN A 38 2.79 -8.81 -1.77
N ILE A 39 3.71 -9.25 -0.91
CA ILE A 39 3.51 -10.43 -0.07
C ILE A 39 2.29 -10.23 0.84
N ASP A 40 2.18 -9.08 1.48
CA ASP A 40 1.06 -8.79 2.38
C ASP A 40 -0.25 -8.64 1.61
N TYR A 41 -0.23 -8.01 0.44
CA TYR A 41 -1.36 -8.00 -0.47
C TYR A 41 -1.84 -9.42 -0.77
N PHE A 42 -0.96 -10.33 -1.19
CA PHE A 42 -1.34 -11.71 -1.51
C PHE A 42 -1.81 -12.51 -0.28
N LYS A 43 -1.20 -12.30 0.89
CA LYS A 43 -1.67 -12.92 2.14
C LYS A 43 -3.09 -12.49 2.48
N HIS A 44 -3.40 -11.21 2.28
CA HIS A 44 -4.70 -10.64 2.62
C HIS A 44 -5.68 -10.61 1.47
N TYR A 45 -5.27 -10.96 0.25
CA TYR A 45 -6.14 -10.95 -0.93
C TYR A 45 -7.40 -11.78 -0.71
N ASN A 46 -7.22 -13.00 -0.21
CA ASN A 46 -8.34 -13.89 0.16
C ASN A 46 -9.19 -13.35 1.31
N TYR A 47 -8.59 -12.58 2.24
CA TYR A 47 -9.34 -11.93 3.31
C TYR A 47 -10.23 -10.84 2.74
N PHE A 48 -9.71 -9.94 1.91
CA PHE A 48 -10.50 -8.87 1.30
C PHE A 48 -11.58 -9.43 0.37
N GLU A 49 -11.25 -10.40 -0.48
CA GLU A 49 -12.21 -11.05 -1.37
C GLU A 49 -13.38 -11.64 -0.57
N LYS A 50 -13.11 -12.43 0.47
CA LYS A 50 -14.18 -13.04 1.30
C LYS A 50 -14.94 -12.02 2.15
N ARG A 51 -14.23 -11.04 2.72
CA ARG A 51 -14.82 -10.06 3.64
C ARG A 51 -15.72 -9.06 2.93
N PHE A 52 -15.38 -8.71 1.69
CA PHE A 52 -16.05 -7.67 0.92
C PHE A 52 -16.82 -8.19 -0.30
N LYS A 53 -16.89 -9.51 -0.52
CA LYS A 53 -17.59 -10.15 -1.65
C LYS A 53 -18.97 -9.55 -1.94
N ASP A 54 -19.75 -9.33 -0.88
CA ASP A 54 -21.12 -8.84 -0.95
C ASP A 54 -21.26 -7.40 -0.44
N LYS A 55 -20.15 -6.66 -0.31
CA LYS A 55 -20.17 -5.28 0.17
C LYS A 55 -20.26 -4.31 -0.99
N THR A 56 -21.12 -3.32 -0.82
CA THR A 56 -21.46 -2.32 -1.82
C THR A 56 -20.87 -0.96 -1.46
N LYS A 57 -20.91 -0.02 -2.42
CA LYS A 57 -20.55 1.38 -2.16
C LYS A 57 -21.48 2.01 -1.13
N GLU A 58 -22.75 1.62 -1.13
CA GLU A 58 -23.78 2.05 -0.21
C GLU A 58 -23.46 1.59 1.23
N ASP A 59 -22.96 0.35 1.39
CA ASP A 59 -22.48 -0.13 2.69
C ASP A 59 -21.34 0.74 3.23
N PHE A 60 -20.42 1.15 2.36
CA PHE A 60 -19.30 2.02 2.72
C PHE A 60 -19.79 3.41 3.15
N LEU A 61 -20.66 4.05 2.35
CA LEU A 61 -21.20 5.37 2.66
C LEU A 61 -22.00 5.37 3.97
N ARG A 62 -22.75 4.30 4.24
CA ARG A 62 -23.49 4.13 5.50
C ARG A 62 -22.57 4.04 6.72
N VAL A 63 -21.40 3.41 6.59
CA VAL A 63 -20.42 3.38 7.69
C VAL A 63 -19.76 4.75 7.84
N LEU A 64 -19.42 5.41 6.73
CA LEU A 64 -18.81 6.74 6.75
C LEU A 64 -19.73 7.78 7.42
N SER A 65 -21.05 7.68 7.23
CA SER A 65 -22.02 8.55 7.90
C SER A 65 -22.15 8.33 9.40
N GLN A 66 -21.54 7.29 9.97
CA GLN A 66 -21.49 7.08 11.42
C GLN A 66 -20.37 7.88 12.08
N VAL A 67 -19.44 8.45 11.30
CA VAL A 67 -18.40 9.32 11.82
C VAL A 67 -19.06 10.62 12.29
N PRO A 68 -18.94 10.99 13.58
CA PRO A 68 -19.54 12.21 14.09
C PRO A 68 -18.85 13.43 13.47
N ASP A 69 -19.65 14.38 13.01
CA ASP A 69 -19.19 15.68 12.52
C ASP A 69 -18.89 16.58 13.72
N VAL A 70 -17.73 16.37 14.34
CA VAL A 70 -17.25 17.10 15.50
C VAL A 70 -15.81 17.56 15.25
N GLU A 71 -15.47 18.71 15.83
CA GLU A 71 -14.11 19.24 15.79
C GLU A 71 -13.10 18.22 16.32
N PRO A 72 -11.95 18.05 15.66
CA PRO A 72 -10.91 17.17 16.13
C PRO A 72 -10.38 17.63 17.49
N PRO A 73 -9.96 16.69 18.35
CA PRO A 73 -9.29 17.00 19.61
C PRO A 73 -8.09 17.94 19.41
N GLU A 74 -7.76 18.73 20.42
CA GLU A 74 -6.70 19.76 20.32
C GLU A 74 -5.33 19.18 19.92
N TYR A 75 -5.01 17.96 20.39
CA TYR A 75 -3.76 17.27 20.06
C TYR A 75 -3.73 16.68 18.63
N ASP A 76 -4.88 16.58 17.96
CA ASP A 76 -5.01 16.11 16.58
C ASP A 76 -5.06 17.28 15.57
N ARG A 77 -4.95 18.53 16.04
CA ARG A 77 -4.91 19.72 15.18
C ARG A 77 -3.48 19.91 14.63
N LEU A 78 -3.38 20.18 13.32
CA LEU A 78 -2.12 20.43 12.59
C LEU A 78 -1.56 21.84 12.84
#